data_AF-A0A354I304-F1
#
_entry.id   AF-A0A354I304-F1
#
_cell.length_a   1.000
_cell.length_b   1.000
_cell.length_c   1.000
_cell.angle_alpha   90.00
_cell.angle_beta   90.00
_cell.angle_gamma   90.00
#
_symmetry.space_group_name_H-M   'P 1'
#
loop_
_entity.id
_entity.type
_entity.pdbx_description
1 polymer ?
#
loop_
_entity_poly.entity_id
_entity_poly.type
_entity_poly.pdbx_seq_one_letter_code
_entity_poly.pdbx_strand_id
1 'polypeptide(L)'
;MQIAEEKRREKAKQLRYKKPITKDLNLDTIKEELWDIQGECENVRWYFDTDDDTLINALDGDEDEAYEFRMMFTDLCAECERMAYDLDEEWVPDCFDRFFVAIGAGEDYGGLLGFDTYEQDYFGLSCADVFAEDESKKALKQMTKDDLIVAARQCFRVYHSYMALRHRYDCLKASLDILRAQNTGYLQMVKHIEEVYDKADQESCSFKYGYCKEVLELDRILNNLPQEAWIQ
;
A
#
# COMPACT_ATOMS: atom_id res chain seq x y z
N MET A 1 14.44 -28.16 -34.95
CA MET A 1 14.41 -26.90 -34.17
C MET A 1 13.53 -27.06 -32.93
N GLN A 2 12.25 -27.45 -33.07
CA GLN A 2 11.31 -27.69 -31.95
C GLN A 2 11.82 -28.63 -30.84
N ILE A 3 12.42 -29.78 -31.16
CA ILE A 3 12.93 -30.74 -30.14
C ILE A 3 14.05 -30.13 -29.28
N ALA A 4 14.87 -29.25 -29.85
CA ALA A 4 15.96 -28.61 -29.10
C ALA A 4 15.42 -27.53 -28.14
N GLU A 5 14.37 -26.83 -28.56
CA GLU A 5 13.69 -25.80 -27.78
C GLU A 5 12.91 -26.42 -26.61
N GLU A 6 12.18 -27.50 -26.88
CA GLU A 6 11.45 -28.27 -25.86
C GLU A 6 12.39 -28.84 -24.78
N LYS A 7 13.56 -29.36 -25.18
CA LYS A 7 14.59 -29.82 -24.22
C LYS A 7 15.17 -28.69 -23.37
N ARG A 8 15.34 -27.48 -23.93
CA ARG A 8 15.82 -26.31 -23.17
C ARG A 8 14.80 -25.89 -22.13
N ARG A 9 13.52 -25.85 -22.50
CA ARG A 9 12.41 -25.52 -21.60
C ARG A 9 12.29 -26.50 -20.44
N GLU A 10 12.32 -27.80 -20.72
CA GLU A 10 12.24 -28.83 -19.68
C GLU A 10 13.43 -28.74 -18.71
N LYS A 11 14.64 -28.47 -19.23
CA LYS A 11 15.82 -28.24 -18.39
C LYS A 11 15.66 -27.00 -17.50
N ALA A 12 15.12 -25.90 -18.02
CA ALA A 12 14.88 -24.69 -17.23
C ALA A 12 13.87 -24.95 -16.10
N LYS A 13 12.77 -25.64 -16.40
CA LYS A 13 11.76 -26.05 -15.41
C LYS A 13 12.38 -26.89 -14.27
N GLN A 14 13.27 -27.82 -14.61
CA GLN A 14 13.99 -28.64 -13.64
C GLN A 14 15.03 -27.87 -12.82
N LEU A 15 15.30 -26.59 -13.11
CA LEU A 15 16.28 -25.78 -12.38
C LEU A 15 15.64 -24.71 -11.49
N ARG A 16 14.31 -24.55 -11.50
CA ARG A 16 13.60 -23.49 -10.76
C ARG A 16 13.92 -23.48 -9.26
N TYR A 17 14.08 -24.65 -8.66
CA TYR A 17 14.40 -24.80 -7.24
C TYR A 17 15.79 -24.23 -6.84
N LYS A 18 16.66 -23.89 -7.80
CA LYS A 18 18.02 -23.36 -7.54
C LYS A 18 18.05 -21.84 -7.30
N LYS A 19 16.98 -21.14 -7.70
CA LYS A 19 16.77 -19.73 -7.38
C LYS A 19 15.38 -19.58 -6.77
N PRO A 20 15.17 -20.15 -5.59
CA PRO A 20 13.88 -20.07 -4.94
C PRO A 20 13.73 -18.73 -4.22
N ILE A 21 12.50 -18.24 -4.17
CA ILE A 21 12.09 -17.08 -3.38
C ILE A 21 10.78 -17.40 -2.66
N THR A 22 10.52 -16.71 -1.56
CA THR A 22 9.23 -16.80 -0.87
C THR A 22 8.22 -15.89 -1.56
N LYS A 23 7.02 -16.38 -1.85
CA LYS A 23 6.08 -15.71 -2.76
C LYS A 23 5.70 -14.29 -2.31
N ASP A 24 5.25 -14.14 -1.07
CA ASP A 24 4.74 -12.85 -0.57
C ASP A 24 5.78 -12.11 0.32
N LEU A 25 6.98 -12.67 0.48
CA LEU A 25 8.09 -12.06 1.23
C LEU A 25 9.42 -12.28 0.52
N ASN A 26 9.66 -11.50 -0.52
CA ASN A 26 10.91 -11.48 -1.28
C ASN A 26 11.29 -10.05 -1.65
N LEU A 27 12.52 -9.87 -2.13
CA LEU A 27 13.03 -8.54 -2.48
C LEU A 27 12.22 -7.85 -3.58
N ASP A 28 11.79 -8.57 -4.61
CA ASP A 28 11.05 -7.98 -5.73
C ASP A 28 9.70 -7.44 -5.23
N THR A 29 8.97 -8.22 -4.43
CA THR A 29 7.73 -7.79 -3.79
C THR A 29 7.94 -6.58 -2.87
N ILE A 30 9.01 -6.56 -2.07
CA ILE A 30 9.31 -5.40 -1.22
C ILE A 30 9.59 -4.16 -2.07
N LYS A 31 10.38 -4.30 -3.15
CA LYS A 31 10.65 -3.19 -4.06
C LYS A 31 9.36 -2.65 -4.67
N GLU A 32 8.52 -3.51 -5.21
CA GLU A 32 7.21 -3.14 -5.78
C GLU A 32 6.33 -2.42 -4.76
N GLU A 33 6.19 -2.96 -3.55
CA GLU A 33 5.39 -2.31 -2.50
C GLU A 33 5.94 -0.94 -2.09
N LEU A 34 7.26 -0.75 -2.05
CA LEU A 34 7.85 0.57 -1.78
C LEU A 34 7.53 1.59 -2.87
N TRP A 35 7.56 1.18 -4.15
CA TRP A 35 7.15 2.03 -5.27
C TRP A 35 5.67 2.41 -5.18
N ASP A 36 4.81 1.44 -4.84
CA ASP A 36 3.37 1.69 -4.68
C ASP A 36 3.11 2.65 -3.51
N ILE A 37 3.78 2.47 -2.36
CA ILE A 37 3.67 3.36 -1.21
C ILE A 37 4.13 4.77 -1.58
N GLN A 38 5.27 4.91 -2.27
CA GLN A 38 5.75 6.22 -2.73
C GLN A 38 4.73 6.91 -3.65
N GLY A 39 4.18 6.19 -4.63
CA GLY A 39 3.17 6.74 -5.53
C GLY A 39 1.91 7.20 -4.78
N GLU A 40 1.48 6.43 -3.78
CA GLU A 40 0.34 6.82 -2.95
C GLU A 40 0.63 8.04 -2.09
N CYS A 41 1.81 8.13 -1.49
CA CYS A 41 2.22 9.32 -0.75
C CYS A 41 2.31 10.57 -1.65
N GLU A 42 2.78 10.43 -2.89
CA GLU A 42 2.76 11.52 -3.87
C GLU A 42 1.32 11.91 -4.24
N ASN A 43 0.42 10.95 -4.47
CA ASN A 43 -0.99 11.22 -4.73
C ASN A 43 -1.64 11.99 -3.59
N VAL A 44 -1.29 11.65 -2.35
CA VAL A 44 -1.75 12.36 -1.15
C VAL A 44 -1.26 13.80 -1.13
N ARG A 45 0.02 14.03 -1.45
CA ARG A 45 0.58 15.37 -1.59
C ARG A 45 -0.16 16.19 -2.64
N TRP A 46 -0.43 15.63 -3.82
CA TRP A 46 -1.19 16.31 -4.88
C TRP A 46 -2.64 16.61 -4.51
N TYR A 47 -3.29 15.68 -3.81
CA TYR A 47 -4.65 15.87 -3.30
C TYR A 47 -4.74 17.09 -2.38
N PHE A 48 -3.72 17.30 -1.55
CA PHE A 48 -3.67 18.45 -0.64
C PHE A 48 -3.25 19.75 -1.33
N ASP A 49 -2.23 19.73 -2.19
CA ASP A 49 -1.71 20.95 -2.86
C ASP A 49 -2.73 21.62 -3.81
N THR A 50 -3.80 20.91 -4.21
CA THR A 50 -4.83 21.42 -5.14
C THR A 50 -6.08 21.93 -4.44
N ASP A 51 -6.35 21.48 -3.21
CA ASP A 51 -7.58 21.77 -2.48
C ASP A 51 -7.30 21.77 -0.96
N ASP A 52 -6.40 22.65 -0.51
CA ASP A 52 -5.93 22.76 0.89
C ASP A 52 -7.08 22.81 1.90
N ASP A 53 -8.20 23.43 1.51
CA ASP A 53 -9.41 23.58 2.31
C ASP A 53 -10.05 22.21 2.61
N THR A 54 -9.91 21.19 1.76
CA THR A 54 -10.57 19.89 2.00
C THR A 54 -10.01 19.09 3.17
N LEU A 55 -8.69 19.10 3.40
CA LEU A 55 -8.11 18.41 4.56
C LEU A 55 -8.38 19.18 5.84
N ILE A 56 -8.19 20.51 5.80
CA ILE A 56 -8.45 21.39 6.94
C ILE A 56 -9.93 21.27 7.35
N ASN A 57 -10.86 21.30 6.39
CA ASN A 57 -12.29 21.10 6.66
C ASN A 57 -12.59 19.68 7.17
N ALA A 58 -11.88 18.64 6.71
CA ALA A 58 -12.04 17.28 7.22
C ALA A 58 -11.53 17.12 8.66
N LEU A 59 -10.65 18.02 9.10
CA LEU A 59 -10.09 18.09 10.45
C LEU A 59 -10.69 19.26 11.25
N ASP A 60 -11.95 19.61 10.99
CA ASP A 60 -12.70 20.65 11.71
C ASP A 60 -12.00 22.03 11.79
N GLY A 61 -11.14 22.35 10.82
CA GLY A 61 -10.38 23.61 10.78
C GLY A 61 -9.00 23.54 11.44
N ASP A 62 -8.53 22.38 11.88
CA ASP A 62 -7.23 22.24 12.53
C ASP A 62 -6.07 22.23 11.50
N GLU A 63 -5.49 23.42 11.28
CA GLU A 63 -4.36 23.61 10.38
C GLU A 63 -3.09 22.89 10.85
N ASP A 64 -2.87 22.78 12.17
CA ASP A 64 -1.68 22.15 12.74
C ASP A 64 -1.74 20.64 12.51
N GLU A 65 -2.89 20.00 12.78
CA GLU A 65 -3.09 18.57 12.51
C GLU A 65 -3.00 18.26 11.02
N ALA A 66 -3.57 19.12 10.16
CA ALA A 66 -3.47 19.00 8.71
C ALA A 66 -1.99 19.06 8.24
N TYR A 67 -1.19 19.95 8.81
CA TYR A 67 0.23 20.06 8.52
C TYR A 67 1.02 18.82 8.99
N GLU A 68 0.78 18.36 10.23
CA GLU A 68 1.41 17.16 10.76
C GLU A 68 1.12 15.94 9.88
N PHE A 69 -0.12 15.77 9.45
CA PHE A 69 -0.52 14.67 8.59
C PHE A 69 0.25 14.66 7.25
N ARG A 70 0.42 15.83 6.62
CA ARG A 70 1.23 15.97 5.39
C ARG A 70 2.70 15.65 5.63
N MET A 71 3.25 16.10 6.77
CA MET A 71 4.63 15.81 7.14
C MET A 71 4.85 14.30 7.32
N MET A 72 3.90 13.58 7.92
CA MET A 72 4.00 12.12 8.07
C MET A 72 4.08 11.37 6.73
N PHE A 73 3.30 11.76 5.72
CA PHE A 73 3.40 11.17 4.37
C PHE A 73 4.72 11.56 3.67
N THR A 74 5.21 12.77 3.90
CA THR A 74 6.49 13.23 3.35
C THR A 74 7.66 12.44 3.93
N ASP A 75 7.66 12.23 5.24
CA ASP A 75 8.67 11.42 5.92
C ASP A 75 8.62 9.96 5.45
N LEU A 76 7.41 9.42 5.23
CA LEU A 76 7.23 8.07 4.72
C LEU A 76 7.79 7.90 3.30
N CYS A 77 7.61 8.89 2.41
CA CYS A 77 8.29 8.91 1.10
C CYS A 77 9.81 8.82 1.24
N ALA A 78 10.39 9.68 2.08
CA ALA A 78 11.84 9.73 2.28
C ALA A 78 12.39 8.43 2.90
N GLU A 79 11.60 7.75 3.73
CA GLU A 79 11.94 6.43 4.25
C GLU A 79 11.88 5.34 3.18
N CYS A 80 10.89 5.37 2.29
CA CYS A 80 10.84 4.44 1.15
C CYS A 80 12.08 4.61 0.25
N GLU A 81 12.48 5.86 -0.03
CA GLU A 81 13.68 6.14 -0.82
C GLU A 81 14.94 5.59 -0.15
N ARG A 82 15.12 5.84 1.16
CA ARG A 82 16.24 5.29 1.92
C ARG A 82 16.26 3.77 1.91
N MET A 83 15.09 3.15 2.10
CA MET A 83 14.98 1.70 2.07
C MET A 83 15.30 1.11 0.70
N ALA A 84 14.94 1.80 -0.39
CA ALA A 84 15.30 1.37 -1.74
C ALA A 84 16.83 1.22 -1.89
N TYR A 85 17.61 2.14 -1.30
CA TYR A 85 19.07 2.00 -1.25
C TYR A 85 19.54 0.86 -0.34
N ASP A 86 18.89 0.66 0.81
CA ASP A 86 19.23 -0.43 1.74
C ASP A 86 18.99 -1.82 1.12
N LEU A 87 18.02 -1.94 0.20
CA LEU A 87 17.74 -3.20 -0.52
C LEU A 87 18.87 -3.60 -1.49
N ASP A 88 19.70 -2.64 -1.89
CA ASP A 88 20.85 -2.87 -2.76
C ASP A 88 22.18 -2.89 -1.97
N GLU A 89 22.11 -2.96 -0.63
CA GLU A 89 23.28 -3.11 0.24
C GLU A 89 23.96 -4.47 0.01
N GLU A 90 25.30 -4.48 0.01
CA GLU A 90 26.21 -5.57 -0.38
C GLU A 90 25.64 -7.00 -0.40
N TRP A 91 25.13 -7.51 0.72
CA TRP A 91 24.66 -8.90 0.81
C TRP A 91 23.15 -9.08 0.61
N VAL A 92 22.37 -8.01 0.63
CA VAL A 92 20.90 -8.07 0.59
C VAL A 92 20.40 -8.73 -0.70
N PRO A 93 20.79 -8.27 -1.91
CA PRO A 93 20.33 -8.88 -3.18
C PRO A 93 20.62 -10.38 -3.31
N ASP A 94 21.71 -10.85 -2.72
CA ASP A 94 22.17 -12.23 -2.86
C ASP A 94 21.69 -13.16 -1.74
N CYS A 95 21.36 -12.61 -0.56
CA CYS A 95 21.12 -13.41 0.64
C CYS A 95 19.69 -13.29 1.18
N PHE A 96 18.97 -12.19 0.94
CA PHE A 96 17.66 -11.96 1.57
C PHE A 96 16.69 -13.10 1.30
N ASP A 97 16.39 -13.37 0.02
CA ASP A 97 15.44 -14.43 -0.34
C ASP A 97 15.93 -15.81 0.11
N ARG A 98 17.25 -16.05 0.04
CA ARG A 98 17.84 -17.32 0.49
C ARG A 98 17.64 -17.54 1.99
N PHE A 99 17.76 -16.50 2.81
CA PHE A 99 17.50 -16.60 4.25
C PHE A 99 16.06 -17.00 4.52
N PHE A 100 15.09 -16.28 3.93
CA PHE A 100 13.67 -16.55 4.16
C PHE A 100 13.24 -17.92 3.62
N VAL A 101 13.75 -18.33 2.46
CA VAL A 101 13.55 -19.69 1.96
C VAL A 101 14.18 -20.72 2.90
N ALA A 102 15.43 -20.52 3.34
CA ALA A 102 16.15 -21.50 4.17
C ALA A 102 15.52 -21.74 5.55
N ILE A 103 14.80 -20.75 6.11
CA ILE A 103 14.10 -20.88 7.39
C ILE A 103 12.67 -21.41 7.25
N GLY A 104 12.20 -21.71 6.03
CA GLY A 104 10.87 -22.24 5.78
C GLY A 104 9.75 -21.18 5.74
N ALA A 105 10.07 -19.90 5.48
CA ALA A 105 9.06 -18.84 5.43
C ALA A 105 8.01 -19.05 4.32
N GLY A 106 8.26 -19.95 3.36
CA GLY A 106 7.26 -20.36 2.37
C GLY A 106 5.94 -20.84 2.98
N GLU A 107 5.96 -21.47 4.16
CA GLU A 107 4.74 -21.96 4.82
C GLU A 107 3.78 -20.83 5.22
N ASP A 108 4.33 -19.67 5.62
CA ASP A 108 3.56 -18.53 6.12
C ASP A 108 3.26 -17.47 5.04
N TYR A 109 4.10 -17.39 4.01
CA TYR A 109 4.10 -16.30 3.02
C TYR A 109 3.78 -16.78 1.59
N GLY A 110 2.75 -17.62 1.47
CA GLY A 110 2.13 -17.93 0.17
C GLY A 110 2.86 -18.99 -0.68
N GLY A 111 3.85 -19.69 -0.11
CA GLY A 111 4.62 -20.75 -0.76
C GLY A 111 5.94 -20.29 -1.37
N LEU A 112 6.61 -21.21 -2.07
CA LEU A 112 7.87 -20.96 -2.75
C LEU A 112 7.69 -20.84 -4.26
N LEU A 113 8.35 -19.84 -4.84
CA LEU A 113 8.51 -19.68 -6.28
C LEU A 113 9.95 -20.02 -6.68
N GLY A 114 10.17 -20.33 -7.95
CA GLY A 114 11.50 -20.51 -8.51
C GLY A 114 11.64 -19.91 -9.89
N PHE A 115 12.83 -19.36 -10.17
CA PHE A 115 13.10 -18.63 -11.41
C PHE A 115 13.23 -19.57 -12.62
N ASP A 116 12.45 -19.31 -13.66
CA ASP A 116 12.56 -19.98 -14.95
C ASP A 116 13.41 -19.15 -15.91
N THR A 117 14.64 -19.59 -16.18
CA THR A 117 15.56 -18.87 -17.09
C THR A 117 15.08 -18.87 -18.54
N TYR A 118 14.14 -19.73 -18.94
CA TYR A 118 13.60 -19.70 -20.29
C TYR A 118 12.54 -18.60 -20.45
N GLU A 119 11.59 -18.54 -19.52
CA GLU A 119 10.49 -17.57 -19.53
C GLU A 119 10.90 -16.20 -18.92
N GLN A 120 12.05 -16.15 -18.22
CA GLN A 120 12.56 -14.97 -17.49
C GLN A 120 11.61 -14.48 -16.39
N ASP A 121 10.94 -15.42 -15.70
CA ASP A 121 9.93 -15.12 -14.70
C ASP A 121 9.91 -16.20 -13.59
N TYR A 122 9.28 -15.87 -12.46
CA TYR A 122 9.10 -16.75 -11.32
C TYR A 122 7.82 -17.57 -11.44
N PHE A 123 7.92 -18.86 -11.12
CA PHE A 123 6.78 -19.77 -11.14
C PHE A 123 6.72 -20.60 -9.87
N GLY A 124 5.50 -21.03 -9.51
CA GLY A 124 5.29 -21.97 -8.43
C GLY A 124 6.12 -23.26 -8.62
N LEU A 125 6.67 -23.73 -7.51
CA LEU A 125 7.39 -24.99 -7.47
C LEU A 125 6.39 -26.16 -7.34
N SER A 126 6.63 -27.21 -8.13
CA SER A 126 5.87 -28.47 -8.06
C SER A 126 6.63 -29.58 -7.32
N CYS A 127 7.88 -29.30 -6.93
CA CYS A 127 8.71 -30.18 -6.12
C CYS A 127 8.45 -29.94 -4.62
N ALA A 128 8.83 -30.90 -3.77
CA ALA A 128 8.78 -30.71 -2.32
C ALA A 128 9.63 -29.49 -1.92
N ASP A 129 9.04 -28.56 -1.17
CA ASP A 129 9.69 -27.31 -0.71
C ASP A 129 11.06 -27.55 -0.07
N VAL A 130 11.22 -28.71 0.57
CA VAL A 130 12.48 -29.24 1.12
C VAL A 130 13.68 -29.09 0.17
N PHE A 131 13.51 -29.32 -1.14
CA PHE A 131 14.61 -29.17 -2.09
C PHE A 131 15.04 -27.72 -2.30
N ALA A 132 14.08 -26.80 -2.37
CA ALA A 132 14.36 -25.38 -2.49
C ALA A 132 15.02 -24.84 -1.22
N GLU A 133 14.51 -25.23 -0.05
CA GLU A 133 15.13 -24.89 1.23
C GLU A 133 16.55 -25.42 1.33
N ASP A 134 16.79 -26.68 0.96
CA ASP A 134 18.11 -27.30 1.03
C ASP A 134 19.12 -26.63 0.09
N GLU A 135 18.70 -26.21 -1.10
CA GLU A 135 19.58 -25.43 -1.99
C GLU A 135 19.94 -24.07 -1.39
N SER A 136 18.96 -23.35 -0.81
CA SER A 136 19.23 -22.08 -0.11
C SER A 136 20.16 -22.29 1.09
N LYS A 137 19.93 -23.33 1.90
CA LYS A 137 20.81 -23.72 3.02
C LYS A 137 22.23 -24.03 2.55
N LYS A 138 22.40 -24.73 1.43
CA LYS A 138 23.72 -25.03 0.84
C LYS A 138 24.44 -23.77 0.40
N ALA A 139 23.75 -22.85 -0.27
CA ALA A 139 24.32 -21.57 -0.71
C ALA A 139 24.81 -20.74 0.49
N LEU A 140 23.98 -20.59 1.53
CA LEU A 140 24.35 -19.87 2.75
C LEU A 140 25.53 -20.54 3.49
N LYS A 141 25.59 -21.88 3.51
CA LYS A 141 26.70 -22.63 4.14
C LYS A 141 28.04 -22.49 3.42
N GLN A 142 28.08 -22.01 2.18
CA GLN A 142 29.33 -21.76 1.45
C GLN A 142 30.01 -20.45 1.88
N MET A 143 29.30 -19.57 2.59
CA MET A 143 29.84 -18.33 3.12
C MET A 143 30.73 -18.59 4.34
N THR A 144 31.64 -17.66 4.63
CA THR A 144 32.35 -17.69 5.92
C THR A 144 31.36 -17.38 7.05
N LYS A 145 31.71 -17.78 8.28
CA LYS A 145 30.85 -17.49 9.45
C LYS A 145 30.68 -15.98 9.66
N ASP A 146 31.73 -15.21 9.42
CA ASP A 146 31.71 -13.76 9.57
C ASP A 146 30.83 -13.11 8.51
N ASP A 147 30.98 -13.49 7.23
CA ASP A 147 30.15 -12.97 6.14
C ASP A 147 28.68 -13.35 6.32
N LEU A 148 28.40 -14.58 6.76
CA LEU A 148 27.03 -15.02 7.04
C LEU A 148 26.37 -14.18 8.13
N ILE A 149 27.10 -13.81 9.19
CA ILE A 149 26.60 -12.95 10.26
C ILE A 149 26.35 -11.53 9.73
N VAL A 150 27.23 -10.99 8.89
CA VAL A 150 27.06 -9.67 8.27
C VAL A 150 25.84 -9.66 7.33
N ALA A 151 25.72 -10.67 6.47
CA ALA A 151 24.59 -10.81 5.55
C ALA A 151 23.27 -10.95 6.31
N ALA A 152 23.23 -11.78 7.36
CA ALA A 152 22.05 -11.94 8.21
C ALA A 152 21.65 -10.61 8.87
N ARG A 153 22.63 -9.87 9.40
CA ARG A 153 22.39 -8.54 10.00
C ARG A 153 21.76 -7.59 8.98
N GLN A 154 22.30 -7.50 7.77
CA GLN A 154 21.78 -6.60 6.73
C GLN A 154 20.36 -7.01 6.31
N CYS A 155 20.15 -8.28 5.98
CA CYS A 155 18.84 -8.78 5.53
C CYS A 155 17.75 -8.62 6.59
N PHE A 156 18.04 -8.96 7.85
CA PHE A 156 17.04 -8.85 8.92
C PHE A 156 16.78 -7.41 9.35
N ARG A 157 17.77 -6.52 9.23
CA ARG A 157 17.54 -5.08 9.41
C ARG A 157 16.59 -4.55 8.35
N VAL A 158 16.83 -4.87 7.08
CA VAL A 158 15.96 -4.49 5.96
C VAL A 158 14.54 -4.99 6.19
N TYR A 159 14.38 -6.28 6.50
CA TYR A 159 13.06 -6.86 6.81
C TYR A 159 12.34 -6.14 7.95
N HIS A 160 13.04 -5.89 9.06
CA HIS A 160 12.44 -5.21 10.22
C HIS A 160 12.01 -3.78 9.88
N SER A 161 12.89 -3.03 9.20
CA SER A 161 12.57 -1.68 8.74
C SER A 161 11.36 -1.68 7.79
N TYR A 162 11.27 -2.67 6.90
CA TYR A 162 10.18 -2.77 5.92
C TYR A 162 8.85 -3.04 6.61
N MET A 163 8.82 -3.97 7.57
CA MET A 163 7.63 -4.23 8.39
C MET A 163 7.16 -2.98 9.15
N ALA A 164 8.08 -2.22 9.73
CA ALA A 164 7.75 -0.99 10.45
C ALA A 164 7.27 0.14 9.52
N LEU A 165 7.83 0.24 8.32
CA LEU A 165 7.41 1.18 7.29
C LEU A 165 6.00 0.84 6.79
N ARG A 166 5.77 -0.42 6.38
CA ARG A 166 4.47 -0.92 5.93
C ARG A 166 3.37 -0.69 6.96
N HIS A 167 3.65 -1.02 8.23
CA HIS A 167 2.68 -0.78 9.29
C HIS A 167 2.30 0.70 9.46
N ARG A 168 3.27 1.60 9.39
CA ARG A 168 3.00 3.05 9.46
C ARG A 168 2.21 3.54 8.25
N TYR A 169 2.54 3.06 7.06
CA TYR A 169 1.77 3.34 5.86
C TYR A 169 0.32 2.88 6.01
N ASP A 170 0.08 1.64 6.43
CA ASP A 170 -1.27 1.08 6.60
C ASP A 170 -2.10 1.92 7.58
N CYS A 171 -1.50 2.34 8.71
CA CYS A 171 -2.14 3.21 9.68
C CYS A 171 -2.48 4.60 9.08
N LEU A 172 -1.54 5.23 8.38
CA LEU A 172 -1.76 6.54 7.76
C LEU A 172 -2.81 6.48 6.65
N LYS A 173 -2.78 5.43 5.83
CA LYS A 173 -3.76 5.20 4.77
C LYS A 173 -5.16 5.00 5.34
N ALA A 174 -5.29 4.19 6.39
CA ALA A 174 -6.58 4.00 7.06
C ALA A 174 -7.14 5.32 7.62
N SER A 175 -6.31 6.14 8.24
CA SER A 175 -6.72 7.47 8.73
C SER A 175 -7.17 8.38 7.58
N LEU A 176 -6.43 8.43 6.47
CA LEU A 176 -6.78 9.22 5.31
C LEU A 176 -8.13 8.77 4.69
N ASP A 177 -8.35 7.46 4.58
CA ASP A 177 -9.58 6.91 4.02
C ASP A 177 -10.80 7.28 4.88
N ILE A 178 -10.65 7.32 6.21
CA ILE A 178 -11.68 7.80 7.13
C ILE A 178 -12.00 9.28 6.87
N LEU A 179 -10.97 10.13 6.78
CA LEU A 179 -11.14 11.57 6.51
C LEU A 179 -11.84 11.82 5.18
N ARG A 180 -11.46 11.08 4.13
CA ARG A 180 -12.12 11.15 2.81
C ARG A 180 -13.58 10.71 2.85
N ALA A 181 -13.88 9.64 3.58
CA ALA A 181 -15.24 9.13 3.70
C ALA A 181 -16.16 10.13 4.42
N GLN A 182 -15.68 10.75 5.50
CA GLN A 182 -16.42 11.80 6.21
C GLN A 182 -16.72 13.00 5.29
N ASN A 183 -15.69 13.51 4.60
CA ASN A 183 -15.84 14.66 3.71
C ASN A 183 -16.81 14.37 2.54
N THR A 184 -16.74 13.17 1.94
CA THR A 184 -17.69 12.75 0.89
C THR A 184 -19.14 12.71 1.40
N GLY A 185 -19.35 12.25 2.64
CA GLY A 185 -20.69 12.24 3.26
C GLY A 185 -21.25 13.64 3.47
N TYR A 186 -20.44 14.58 3.95
CA TYR A 186 -20.83 15.98 4.09
C TYR A 186 -21.16 16.62 2.74
N LEU A 187 -20.32 16.43 1.72
CA LEU A 187 -20.57 16.96 0.38
C LEU A 187 -21.87 16.41 -0.24
N GLN A 188 -22.21 15.15 -0.01
CA GLN A 188 -23.49 14.57 -0.45
C GLN A 188 -24.67 15.21 0.27
N MET A 189 -24.54 15.48 1.58
CA MET A 189 -25.58 16.15 2.35
C MET A 189 -25.80 17.59 1.88
N VAL A 190 -24.71 18.35 1.65
CA VAL A 190 -24.78 19.72 1.13
C VAL A 190 -25.47 19.75 -0.23
N LYS A 191 -25.06 18.88 -1.16
CA LYS A 191 -25.72 18.77 -2.48
C LYS A 191 -27.20 18.43 -2.36
N HIS A 192 -27.56 17.53 -1.44
CA HIS A 192 -28.96 17.19 -1.20
C HIS A 192 -29.76 18.39 -0.68
N ILE A 193 -29.19 19.18 0.23
CA ILE A 193 -29.81 20.42 0.73
C ILE A 193 -29.97 21.43 -0.40
N GLU A 194 -28.95 21.65 -1.22
CA GLU A 194 -29.01 22.55 -2.39
C GLU A 194 -30.10 22.12 -3.37
N GLU A 195 -30.19 20.82 -3.71
CA GLU A 195 -31.22 20.29 -4.60
C GLU A 195 -32.64 20.48 -4.04
N VAL A 196 -32.83 20.28 -2.73
CA VAL A 196 -34.13 20.47 -2.08
C VAL A 196 -34.46 21.96 -1.96
N TYR A 197 -33.47 22.80 -1.71
CA TYR A 197 -33.59 24.26 -1.68
C TYR A 197 -34.03 24.79 -3.05
N ASP A 198 -33.36 24.39 -4.12
CA ASP A 198 -33.68 24.84 -5.49
C ASP A 198 -35.10 24.42 -5.91
N LYS A 199 -35.51 23.20 -5.56
CA LYS A 199 -36.89 22.73 -5.79
C LYS A 199 -37.90 23.54 -4.98
N ALA A 200 -37.60 23.80 -3.72
CA ALA A 200 -38.46 24.61 -2.86
C ALA A 200 -38.60 26.04 -3.42
N ASP A 201 -37.51 26.67 -3.85
CA ASP A 201 -37.51 28.01 -4.47
C ASP A 201 -38.38 28.05 -5.74
N GLN A 202 -38.19 27.08 -6.64
CA GLN A 202 -38.93 27.00 -7.91
C GLN A 202 -40.44 26.80 -7.69
N GLU A 203 -40.83 25.81 -6.88
CA GLU A 203 -42.24 25.43 -6.70
C GLU A 203 -43.01 26.41 -5.79
N SER A 204 -42.32 27.14 -4.91
CA SER A 204 -42.92 28.14 -4.02
C SER A 204 -42.95 29.55 -4.58
N CYS A 205 -42.56 29.76 -5.85
CA CYS A 205 -42.39 31.08 -6.48
C CYS A 205 -41.46 32.00 -5.69
N SER A 206 -40.23 31.52 -5.44
CA SER A 206 -39.22 32.16 -4.61
C SER A 206 -39.68 32.38 -3.18
N PHE A 207 -40.13 31.31 -2.54
CA PHE A 207 -40.58 31.23 -1.14
C PHE A 207 -41.77 32.15 -0.80
N LYS A 208 -42.51 32.62 -1.80
CA LYS A 208 -43.75 33.38 -1.59
C LYS A 208 -44.87 32.53 -0.99
N TYR A 209 -44.85 31.22 -1.25
CA TYR A 209 -45.82 30.26 -0.73
C TYR A 209 -45.16 29.25 0.21
N GLY A 210 -45.10 29.56 1.50
CA GLY A 210 -44.41 28.75 2.51
C GLY A 210 -45.12 27.45 2.95
N TYR A 211 -46.19 27.04 2.27
CA TYR A 211 -46.97 25.84 2.64
C TYR A 211 -46.92 24.74 1.57
N CYS A 212 -46.14 24.91 0.49
CA CYS A 212 -45.96 23.83 -0.47
C CYS A 212 -45.14 22.69 0.15
N LYS A 213 -45.32 21.50 -0.40
CA LYS A 213 -44.74 20.26 0.14
C LYS A 213 -43.21 20.34 0.17
N GLU A 214 -42.64 20.95 -0.85
CA GLU A 214 -41.21 21.08 -1.10
C GLU A 214 -40.55 22.00 -0.06
N VAL A 215 -41.21 23.11 0.34
CA VAL A 215 -40.74 23.98 1.44
C VAL A 215 -40.81 23.27 2.79
N LEU A 216 -41.88 22.50 3.04
CA LEU A 216 -42.00 21.71 4.28
C LEU A 216 -40.96 20.59 4.36
N GLU A 217 -40.53 20.04 3.21
CA GLU A 217 -39.47 19.04 3.13
C GLU A 217 -38.10 19.65 3.41
N LEU A 218 -37.82 20.84 2.86
CA LEU A 218 -36.62 21.62 3.19
C LEU A 218 -36.57 21.94 4.70
N ASP A 219 -37.66 22.48 5.26
CA ASP A 219 -37.74 22.80 6.69
C ASP A 219 -37.49 21.57 7.57
N ARG A 220 -37.99 20.39 7.18
CA ARG A 220 -37.73 19.15 7.91
C ARG A 220 -36.26 18.77 7.90
N ILE A 221 -35.57 18.93 6.78
CA ILE A 221 -34.15 18.61 6.68
C ILE A 221 -33.37 19.59 7.56
N LEU A 222 -33.59 20.89 7.41
CA LEU A 222 -32.91 21.93 8.17
C LEU A 222 -33.12 21.78 9.68
N ASN A 223 -34.35 21.51 10.14
CA ASN A 223 -34.65 21.33 11.57
C ASN A 223 -34.02 20.08 12.19
N ASN A 224 -33.58 19.11 11.38
CA ASN A 224 -32.93 17.89 11.86
C ASN A 224 -31.40 17.93 11.67
N LEU A 225 -30.84 19.02 11.16
CA LEU A 225 -29.39 19.16 11.08
C LEU A 225 -28.77 19.25 12.48
N PRO A 226 -27.61 18.60 12.70
CA PRO A 226 -26.86 18.72 13.96
C PRO A 226 -26.48 20.18 14.21
N GLN A 227 -26.39 20.57 15.48
CA GLN A 227 -26.18 21.98 15.88
C GLN A 227 -24.87 22.54 15.33
N GLU A 228 -23.86 21.67 15.20
CA GLU A 228 -22.54 21.93 14.64
C GLU A 228 -22.62 22.45 13.20
N ALA A 229 -23.61 22.02 12.41
CA ALA A 229 -23.81 22.46 11.03
C ALA A 229 -24.27 23.93 10.89
N TRP A 230 -24.63 24.59 12.01
CA TRP A 230 -25.08 25.98 12.03
C TRP A 230 -24.04 26.97 12.57
N ILE A 231 -22.89 26.46 13.05
CA ILE A 231 -21.90 27.24 13.80
C ILE A 231 -20.61 27.50 12.98
N GLN A 232 -20.37 26.72 11.92
CA GLN A 232 -19.36 27.03 10.89
C GLN A 232 -19.83 28.18 9.98
#